data_AF-A0A9E5UXD7-F1
#
_entry.id   AF-A0A9E5UXD7-F1
#
_cell.length_a   1.000
_cell.length_b   1.000
_cell.length_c   1.000
_cell.angle_alpha   90.00
_cell.angle_beta   90.00
_cell.angle_gamma   90.00
#
_symmetry.space_group_name_H-M   'P 1'
#
loop_
_entity.id
_entity.type
_entity.pdbx_description
1 polymer ?
#
loop_
_entity_poly.entity_id
_entity_poly.type
_entity_poly.pdbx_seq_one_letter_code
_entity_poly.pdbx_strand_id
1 'polypeptide(L)' 'MVNTLPVPPLVTDAWVKATWEDVLALADYPELERARFYYDKGYMRAETTPTGSGHSQDNTLLSRTVSL' A
#
# COMPACT_ATOMS: atom_id res chain seq x y z
N MET A 1 -7.28 -22.39 -14.77
CA MET A 1 -6.18 -22.63 -13.81
C MET A 1 -5.60 -21.27 -13.48
N VAL A 2 -5.73 -20.78 -12.25
CA VAL A 2 -5.05 -19.54 -11.85
C VAL A 2 -3.59 -19.90 -11.60
N ASN A 3 -2.69 -19.38 -12.43
CA ASN A 3 -1.26 -19.58 -12.28
C ASN A 3 -0.77 -18.53 -11.28
N THR A 4 -0.88 -18.82 -9.98
CA THR A 4 -0.43 -17.89 -8.94
C THR A 4 1.09 -17.92 -8.90
N LEU A 5 1.74 -16.92 -9.51
CA LEU A 5 3.16 -16.70 -9.27
C LEU A 5 3.35 -16.37 -7.78
N PRO A 6 4.36 -16.95 -7.11
CA PRO A 6 4.62 -16.63 -5.71
C PRO A 6 4.90 -15.14 -5.56
N VAL A 7 4.22 -14.51 -4.59
CA VAL A 7 4.45 -13.11 -4.24
C VAL A 7 5.90 -12.96 -3.78
N PRO A 8 6.67 -11.99 -4.32
CA PRO A 8 8.02 -11.73 -3.84
C PRO A 8 7.99 -11.32 -2.36
N PRO A 9 9.01 -11.68 -1.56
CA PRO A 9 9.07 -11.28 -0.16
C PRO A 9 9.05 -9.75 -0.04
N LEU A 10 7.99 -9.22 0.56
CA LEU A 10 7.73 -7.79 0.67
C LEU A 10 8.11 -7.30 2.07
N VAL A 11 8.99 -6.30 2.14
CA VAL A 11 9.25 -5.58 3.39
C VAL A 11 8.15 -4.53 3.56
N THR A 12 7.34 -4.68 4.60
CA THR A 12 6.31 -3.72 4.96
C THR A 12 6.84 -2.72 6.00
N ASP A 13 6.17 -1.58 6.13
CA ASP A 13 6.42 -0.59 7.19
C ASP A 13 7.83 0.02 7.19
N ALA A 14 8.58 -0.13 6.10
CA ALA A 14 9.87 0.47 5.88
C ALA A 14 10.00 1.01 4.45
N TRP A 15 10.82 2.05 4.29
CA TRP A 15 11.23 2.52 2.98
C TRP A 15 12.37 1.64 2.46
N VAL A 16 12.16 1.04 1.30
CA VAL A 16 13.17 0.24 0.59
C VAL A 16 13.46 0.84 -0.77
N LYS A 17 14.68 0.67 -1.26
CA LYS A 17 15.06 1.16 -2.59
C LYS A 17 14.32 0.35 -3.65
N ALA A 18 13.64 1.02 -4.56
CA ALA A 18 12.87 0.41 -5.65
C ALA A 18 12.68 1.42 -6.78
N THR A 19 12.50 0.95 -8.01
CA THR A 19 12.08 1.83 -9.12
C THR A 19 10.56 1.96 -9.15
N TRP A 20 10.08 2.88 -9.99
CA TRP A 20 8.64 3.02 -10.20
C TRP A 20 8.05 1.77 -10.87
N GLU A 21 8.80 1.14 -11.78
CA GLU A 21 8.41 -0.09 -12.45
C GLU A 21 8.28 -1.26 -11.47
N ASP A 22 9.16 -1.35 -10.46
CA ASP A 22 9.05 -2.35 -9.39
C ASP A 22 7.73 -2.19 -8.61
N VAL A 23 7.34 -0.95 -8.33
CA VAL A 23 6.07 -0.64 -7.63
C VAL A 23 4.87 -1.03 -8.48
N LEU A 24 4.88 -0.73 -9.78
CA LEU A 24 3.80 -1.12 -10.70
C LEU A 24 3.69 -2.64 -10.82
N ALA A 25 4.81 -3.35 -10.94
CA ALA A 25 4.82 -4.79 -11.01
C ALA A 25 4.24 -5.41 -9.72
N LEU A 26 4.54 -4.84 -8.56
CA LEU A 26 3.98 -5.27 -7.27
C LEU A 26 2.47 -4.99 -7.15
N ALA A 27 2.00 -3.87 -7.70
CA ALA A 27 0.59 -3.50 -7.71
C ALA A 27 -0.27 -4.45 -8.57
N ASP A 28 0.33 -5.15 -9.54
CA ASP A 28 -0.36 -6.13 -10.38
C ASP A 28 -0.55 -7.50 -9.70
N TYR A 29 0.06 -7.75 -8.53
CA TYR A 29 -0.12 -9.01 -7.80
C TYR A 29 -1.48 -9.04 -7.07
N PRO A 30 -2.38 -9.98 -7.38
CA PRO A 30 -3.71 -10.06 -6.76
C PRO A 30 -3.66 -10.21 -5.23
N GLU A 31 -2.63 -10.88 -4.71
CA GLU A 31 -2.46 -11.07 -3.26
C GLU A 31 -2.10 -9.77 -2.53
N LEU A 32 -1.66 -8.75 -3.25
CA LEU A 32 -1.31 -7.42 -2.73
C LEU A 32 -2.40 -6.37 -3.04
N GLU A 33 -3.57 -6.78 -3.53
CA GLU A 33 -4.68 -5.85 -3.87
C GLU A 33 -5.07 -4.94 -2.69
N ARG A 34 -4.93 -5.42 -1.45
CA ARG A 34 -5.24 -4.66 -0.22
C ARG A 34 -4.03 -3.91 0.35
N ALA A 35 -2.84 -4.10 -0.22
CA ALA A 35 -1.66 -3.37 0.19
C ALA A 35 -1.73 -1.94 -0.36
N ARG A 36 -1.19 -1.00 0.40
CA ARG A 36 -0.97 0.37 -0.07
C ARG A 36 0.50 0.54 -0.40
N PHE A 37 0.78 1.08 -1.58
CA PHE A 37 2.12 1.39 -2.02
C PHE A 37 2.34 2.91 -2.06
N TYR A 38 3.48 3.34 -1.54
CA TYR A 38 3.96 4.72 -1.57
C TYR A 38 5.30 4.76 -2.29
N TYR A 39 5.55 5.79 -3.09
CA TYR A 39 6.79 5.97 -3.83
C TYR A 39 7.31 7.40 -3.67
N ASP A 40 8.58 7.54 -3.27
CA ASP A 40 9.28 8.83 -3.19
C ASP A 40 10.76 8.64 -3.55
N LYS A 41 11.26 9.43 -4.51
CA LYS A 41 12.69 9.54 -4.87
C LYS A 41 13.45 8.19 -5.01
N GLY A 42 12.85 7.19 -5.64
CA GLY A 42 13.49 5.88 -5.84
C GLY A 42 13.45 4.96 -4.62
N TYR A 43 12.55 5.27 -3.69
CA TYR A 43 12.20 4.41 -2.58
C TYR A 43 10.71 4.12 -2.63
N MET A 44 10.34 2.92 -2.20
CA MET A 44 8.96 2.52 -2.00
C MET A 44 8.72 2.12 -0.54
N ARG A 45 7.47 2.23 -0.10
CA ARG A 45 6.98 1.64 1.14
C ARG A 45 5.66 0.93 0.87
N ALA A 46 5.53 -0.29 1.37
CA ALA A 46 4.27 -1.02 1.34
C ALA A 46 3.68 -1.11 2.75
N GLU A 47 2.37 -0.96 2.86
CA GLU A 47 1.61 -1.11 4.09
C GLU A 47 0.50 -2.14 3.89
N THR A 48 0.50 -3.19 4.69
CA THR A 48 -0.56 -4.22 4.73
C THR A 48 -1.34 -4.09 6.04
N THR A 49 -1.81 -2.88 6.36
CA THR A 49 -2.63 -2.69 7.55
C THR A 49 -3.93 -3.48 7.36
N PRO A 50 -4.40 -4.27 8.36
CA PRO A 50 -5.73 -4.81 8.32
C PRO A 50 -6.68 -3.62 8.38
N THR A 51 -7.31 -3.25 7.26
CA THR A 51 -8.42 -2.31 7.22
C THR A 51 -9.64 -2.97 7.87
N GLY A 52 -9.57 -3.20 9.18
CA GLY A 52 -10.72 -3.40 10.03
C GLY A 52 -11.45 -2.07 10.22
N SER A 53 -12.76 -2.15 10.45
CA SER A 53 -13.70 -1.02 10.62
C SER A 53 -13.35 0.02 11.70
N GLY A 54 -12.25 -0.15 12.44
CA GLY A 54 -11.80 0.75 13.50
C GLY A 54 -11.11 2.04 13.04
N HIS A 55 -10.49 2.07 11.85
CA HIS A 55 -9.68 3.23 11.42
C HIS A 55 -10.36 4.23 10.47
N SER A 56 -11.58 3.96 9.99
CA SER A 56 -12.31 4.91 9.13
C SER A 56 -12.90 6.10 9.88
N GLN A 57 -12.94 6.06 11.22
CA GLN A 57 -13.56 7.10 12.05
C GLN A 57 -12.69 8.36 12.20
N ASP A 58 -11.35 8.22 12.12
CA ASP A 58 -10.45 9.37 12.31
C ASP A 58 -10.37 10.26 11.06
N ASN A 59 -10.55 9.69 9.86
CA ASN A 59 -10.46 10.44 8.61
C ASN A 59 -11.64 11.40 8.39
N THR A 60 -12.79 11.16 9.04
CA THR A 60 -13.97 12.04 8.94
C THR A 60 -13.81 13.32 9.77
N LEU A 61 -12.97 13.33 10.81
CA LEU A 61 -12.77 14.53 11.64
C LEU A 61 -11.97 15.61 10.91
N LEU A 62 -10.91 15.23 10.18
CA LEU A 62 -10.05 16.17 9.44
C LEU A 62 -10.77 16.88 8.28
N SER A 63 -11.69 16.21 7.58
CA SER A 63 -12.44 16.85 6.48
C SER A 63 -13.40 17.94 6.98
N ARG A 64 -13.87 17.85 8.24
CA ARG A 64 -14.86 18.77 8.80
C ARG A 64 -14.24 20.08 9.31
N THR A 65 -12.97 20.07 9.70
CA THR A 65 -12.25 21.27 10.18
C THR A 65 -11.82 22.20 9.04
N VAL A 66 -11.56 21.69 7.84
CA VAL A 66 -11.19 22.52 6.67
C VAL A 66 -12.39 23.26 6.06
N SER A 67 -13.61 22.97 6.49
CA SER A 67 -14.85 23.57 5.96
C SER A 67 -15.47 24.65 6.87
N LEU A 68 -14.73 25.19 7.86
CA LEU A 68 -15.19 26.26 8.77
C LEU A 68 -14.35 27.53 8.64
#